data_AF-A0A514CLN9-F1
#
_entry.id   AF-A0A514CLN9-F1
#
_cell.length_a   1.000
_cell.length_b   1.000
_cell.length_c   1.000
_cell.angle_alpha   90.00
_cell.angle_beta   90.00
_cell.angle_gamma   90.00
#
_symmetry.space_group_name_H-M   'P 1'
#
loop_
_entity.id
_entity.type
_entity.pdbx_description
1 polymer ?
#
loop_
_entity_poly.entity_id
_entity_poly.type
_entity_poly.pdbx_seq_one_letter_code
_entity_poly.pdbx_strand_id
1 'polypeptide(L)'
;MHQLKVQNLIKVLLENNVDLEEDFRLEINKKLLDDKAAGLQAELYECMGGIGEPVLLERLRFDFRIDRFLFIYDDAVHFNRYRLATLKASLYEVFTFSWLDSYKRLCRTFERECHKAGQHDRIWNGPPIATKCFGESMEPGDLTGNGAAGWKLNAYNDAQYDLLSRLHGYKIIRIPMYENIMTGGSLKKIDQLLMNPKEENYNAILNWLQRKAV
;
A
#
# COMPACT_ATOMS: atom_id res chain seq x y z
N MET A 1 -15.20 0.75 5.01
CA MET A 1 -14.51 1.80 5.81
C MET A 1 -13.42 2.51 5.01
N HIS A 2 -12.56 1.80 4.24
CA HIS A 2 -11.59 2.40 3.31
C HIS A 2 -12.19 3.51 2.44
N GLN A 3 -13.19 3.16 1.63
CA GLN A 3 -13.81 4.08 0.66
C GLN A 3 -14.35 5.36 1.30
N LEU A 4 -14.95 5.26 2.49
CA LEU A 4 -15.46 6.42 3.22
C LEU A 4 -14.32 7.40 3.59
N LYS A 5 -13.19 6.89 4.09
CA LYS A 5 -12.03 7.72 4.49
C LYS A 5 -11.38 8.38 3.28
N VAL A 6 -11.29 7.65 2.17
CA VAL A 6 -10.80 8.18 0.88
C VAL A 6 -11.73 9.27 0.36
N GLN A 7 -13.04 9.04 0.34
CA GLN A 7 -14.02 10.05 -0.05
C GLN A 7 -13.96 11.28 0.84
N ASN A 8 -13.80 11.10 2.15
CA ASN A 8 -13.64 12.20 3.09
C ASN A 8 -12.33 12.98 2.83
N LEU A 9 -11.22 12.30 2.53
CA LEU A 9 -9.98 12.98 2.14
C LEU A 9 -10.14 13.76 0.83
N ILE A 10 -10.73 13.15 -0.19
CA ILE A 10 -11.02 13.80 -1.47
C ILE A 10 -11.90 15.03 -1.26
N LYS A 11 -12.95 14.92 -0.43
CA LYS A 11 -13.81 16.05 -0.07
C LYS A 11 -12.99 17.20 0.55
N VAL A 12 -12.12 16.91 1.51
CA VAL A 12 -11.22 17.91 2.11
C VAL A 12 -10.34 18.58 1.05
N LEU A 13 -9.82 17.81 0.08
CA LEU A 13 -8.98 18.33 -1.00
C LEU A 13 -9.76 19.25 -1.95
N LEU A 14 -10.94 18.81 -2.41
CA LEU A 14 -11.80 19.57 -3.32
C LEU A 14 -12.33 20.87 -2.68
N GLU A 15 -12.75 20.82 -1.40
CA GLU A 15 -13.19 22.00 -0.65
C GLU A 15 -12.07 23.04 -0.46
N ASN A 16 -10.81 22.65 -0.65
CA ASN A 16 -9.64 23.53 -0.60
C ASN A 16 -9.00 23.76 -1.98
N ASN A 17 -9.78 23.58 -3.05
CA ASN A 17 -9.39 23.87 -4.44
C ASN A 17 -8.16 23.09 -4.92
N VAL A 18 -7.94 21.88 -4.41
CA VAL A 18 -6.92 20.97 -4.95
C VAL A 18 -7.51 20.24 -6.15
N ASP A 19 -6.90 20.42 -7.32
CA ASP A 19 -7.26 19.68 -8.53
C ASP A 19 -6.73 18.24 -8.44
N LEU A 20 -7.61 17.26 -8.72
CA LEU A 20 -7.29 15.85 -8.62
C LEU A 20 -8.16 15.01 -9.55
N GLU A 21 -7.68 13.81 -9.86
CA GLU A 21 -8.43 12.80 -10.59
C GLU A 21 -8.74 11.61 -9.67
N GLU A 22 -10.03 11.37 -9.41
CA GLU A 22 -10.49 10.23 -8.60
C GLU A 22 -10.43 8.91 -9.37
N ASP A 23 -10.30 7.79 -8.66
CA ASP A 23 -10.32 6.43 -9.23
C ASP A 23 -9.33 6.23 -10.39
N PHE A 24 -8.16 6.86 -10.32
CA PHE A 24 -7.18 6.82 -11.41
C PHE A 24 -6.72 5.40 -11.70
N ARG A 25 -6.73 5.02 -12.98
CA ARG A 25 -6.32 3.70 -13.46
C ARG A 25 -5.11 3.81 -14.37
N LEU A 26 -4.08 3.04 -14.05
CA LEU A 26 -2.87 2.93 -14.86
C LEU A 26 -2.85 1.60 -15.58
N GLU A 27 -2.93 1.63 -16.92
CA GLU A 27 -2.69 0.46 -17.77
C GLU A 27 -1.19 0.17 -17.83
N ILE A 28 -0.81 -1.09 -17.63
CA ILE A 28 0.60 -1.49 -17.57
C ILE A 28 1.13 -1.73 -18.97
N ASN A 29 2.16 -0.96 -19.33
CA ASN A 29 2.90 -1.19 -20.56
C ASN A 29 4.00 -2.20 -20.29
N LYS A 30 3.75 -3.47 -20.62
CA LYS A 30 4.70 -4.59 -20.42
C LYS A 30 6.07 -4.34 -21.06
N LYS A 31 6.18 -3.44 -22.07
CA LYS A 31 7.46 -3.06 -22.68
C LYS A 31 8.38 -2.26 -21.75
N LEU A 32 7.85 -1.70 -20.66
CA LEU A 32 8.64 -1.01 -19.63
C LEU A 32 9.27 -1.98 -18.62
N LEU A 33 8.88 -3.26 -18.65
CA LEU A 33 9.47 -4.31 -17.85
C LEU A 33 10.70 -4.88 -18.59
N ASP A 34 11.79 -4.10 -18.59
CA ASP A 34 13.08 -4.57 -19.07
C ASP A 34 13.66 -5.68 -18.16
N ASP A 35 14.79 -6.27 -18.56
CA ASP A 35 15.41 -7.38 -17.81
C ASP A 35 15.70 -7.02 -16.34
N LYS A 36 16.05 -5.75 -16.08
CA LYS A 36 16.32 -5.28 -14.73
C LYS A 36 15.03 -5.22 -13.92
N ALA A 37 13.98 -4.63 -14.48
CA ALA A 37 12.68 -4.54 -13.83
C ALA A 37 12.03 -5.92 -13.62
N ALA A 38 12.19 -6.83 -14.58
CA ALA A 38 11.77 -8.22 -14.46
C ALA A 38 12.53 -8.95 -13.34
N GLY A 39 13.84 -8.71 -13.21
CA GLY A 39 14.64 -9.23 -12.09
C GLY A 39 14.15 -8.74 -10.72
N LEU A 40 13.82 -7.44 -10.60
CA LEU A 40 13.23 -6.89 -9.37
C LEU A 40 11.87 -7.52 -9.04
N GLN A 41 11.03 -7.76 -10.05
CA GLN A 41 9.74 -8.42 -9.87
C GLN A 41 9.91 -9.88 -9.43
N ALA A 42 10.83 -10.61 -10.06
CA ALA A 42 11.13 -12.00 -9.72
C ALA A 42 11.62 -12.11 -8.27
N GLU A 43 12.53 -11.25 -7.84
CA GLU A 43 13.01 -11.22 -6.44
C GLU A 43 11.85 -10.98 -5.45
N LEU A 44 10.94 -10.05 -5.76
CA LEU A 44 9.77 -9.80 -4.91
C LEU A 44 8.86 -11.02 -4.80
N TYR A 45 8.67 -11.74 -5.90
CA TYR A 45 7.86 -12.95 -5.95
C TYR A 45 8.51 -14.09 -5.16
N GLU A 46 9.81 -14.31 -5.37
CA GLU A 46 10.64 -15.30 -4.66
C GLU A 46 10.69 -15.03 -3.15
N CYS A 47 10.83 -13.75 -2.75
CA CYS A 47 10.84 -13.35 -1.34
C CYS A 47 9.56 -13.76 -0.59
N MET A 48 8.42 -13.86 -1.30
CA MET A 48 7.15 -14.32 -0.74
C MET A 48 6.99 -15.86 -0.79
N GLY A 49 7.97 -16.59 -1.34
CA GLY A 49 7.89 -18.03 -1.60
C GLY A 49 7.05 -18.35 -2.85
N GLY A 50 7.16 -17.52 -3.89
CA GLY A 50 6.47 -17.69 -5.16
C GLY A 50 6.76 -19.04 -5.82
N ILE A 51 5.74 -19.63 -6.42
CA ILE A 51 5.76 -20.91 -7.12
C ILE A 51 5.51 -20.64 -8.61
N GLY A 52 6.36 -21.18 -9.47
CA GLY A 52 6.27 -20.96 -10.92
C GLY A 52 6.67 -19.54 -11.32
N GLU A 53 6.04 -19.04 -12.38
CA GLU A 53 6.38 -17.74 -12.96
C GLU A 53 5.73 -16.57 -12.18
N PRO A 54 6.46 -15.45 -11.97
CA PRO A 54 5.90 -14.25 -11.35
C PRO A 54 4.69 -13.72 -12.12
N VAL A 55 3.56 -13.58 -11.43
CA VAL A 55 2.36 -12.96 -12.03
C VAL A 55 2.52 -11.45 -12.09
N LEU A 56 2.08 -10.84 -13.19
CA LEU A 56 2.13 -9.40 -13.41
C LEU A 56 0.72 -8.80 -13.43
N LEU A 57 0.51 -7.73 -12.68
CA LEU A 57 -0.72 -6.93 -12.76
C LEU A 57 -0.82 -6.22 -14.12
N GLU A 58 -1.97 -6.33 -14.77
CA GLU A 58 -2.21 -5.68 -16.07
C GLU A 58 -2.68 -4.23 -15.93
N ARG A 59 -3.29 -3.90 -14.79
CA ARG A 59 -3.79 -2.57 -14.46
C ARG A 59 -3.64 -2.31 -12.97
N LEU A 60 -3.31 -1.08 -12.61
CA LEU A 60 -3.30 -0.59 -11.24
C LEU A 60 -4.42 0.41 -11.02
N ARG A 61 -4.96 0.44 -9.80
CA ARG A 61 -6.03 1.34 -9.38
C ARG A 61 -5.60 2.14 -8.17
N PHE A 62 -5.64 3.45 -8.28
CA PHE A 62 -5.28 4.37 -7.21
C PHE A 62 -6.54 5.08 -6.72
N ASP A 63 -6.52 5.49 -5.45
CA ASP A 63 -7.66 6.20 -4.86
C ASP A 63 -7.88 7.55 -5.56
N PHE A 64 -6.78 8.26 -5.80
CA PHE A 64 -6.76 9.48 -6.60
C PHE A 64 -5.35 9.82 -7.12
N ARG A 65 -5.27 10.75 -8.06
CA ARG A 65 -4.04 11.29 -8.63
C ARG A 65 -4.02 12.81 -8.51
N ILE A 66 -2.86 13.36 -8.16
CA ILE A 66 -2.56 14.81 -8.25
C ILE A 66 -1.28 14.93 -9.05
N ASP A 67 -1.33 15.58 -10.21
CA ASP A 67 -0.21 15.67 -11.17
C ASP A 67 0.43 14.31 -11.49
N ARG A 68 1.70 14.12 -11.07
CA ARG A 68 2.49 12.88 -11.21
C ARG A 68 2.52 12.03 -9.94
N PHE A 69 1.72 12.38 -8.94
CA PHE A 69 1.62 11.66 -7.68
C PHE A 69 0.38 10.77 -7.66
N LEU A 70 0.58 9.49 -7.39
CA LEU A 70 -0.47 8.49 -7.28
C LEU A 70 -0.69 8.17 -5.81
N PHE A 71 -1.92 8.32 -5.32
CA PHE A 71 -2.23 8.15 -3.90
C PHE A 71 -3.00 6.87 -3.66
N ILE A 72 -2.59 6.13 -2.62
CA ILE A 72 -3.29 4.94 -2.13
C ILE A 72 -3.33 4.96 -0.61
N TYR A 73 -4.50 4.68 -0.05
CA TYR A 73 -4.72 4.51 1.38
C TYR A 73 -4.47 3.05 1.77
N ASP A 74 -3.62 2.84 2.77
CA ASP A 74 -3.32 1.49 3.27
C ASP A 74 -4.01 1.29 4.63
N ASP A 75 -4.90 0.30 4.67
CA ASP A 75 -5.55 -0.13 5.90
C ASP A 75 -4.71 -1.13 6.72
N ALA A 76 -5.28 -1.65 7.80
CA ALA A 76 -4.56 -2.48 8.77
C ALA A 76 -3.89 -3.70 8.13
N VAL A 77 -4.45 -4.29 7.07
CA VAL A 77 -3.99 -5.57 6.54
C VAL A 77 -2.70 -5.47 5.72
N HIS A 78 -2.23 -4.25 5.44
CA HIS A 78 -0.96 -4.00 4.75
C HIS A 78 0.25 -4.00 5.70
N PHE A 79 0.05 -3.93 7.02
CA PHE A 79 1.13 -3.75 7.98
C PHE A 79 1.55 -5.06 8.66
N ASN A 80 2.11 -5.99 7.88
CA ASN A 80 2.53 -7.33 8.34
C ASN A 80 3.97 -7.68 7.93
N ARG A 81 4.47 -8.84 8.40
CA ARG A 81 5.81 -9.36 8.05
C ARG A 81 6.07 -9.56 6.55
N TYR A 82 5.06 -9.92 5.76
CA TYR A 82 5.25 -10.13 4.32
C TYR A 82 5.46 -8.80 3.61
N ARG A 83 4.67 -7.77 3.96
CA ARG A 83 4.93 -6.41 3.48
C ARG A 83 6.29 -5.89 3.95
N LEU A 84 6.65 -6.14 5.21
CA LEU A 84 7.99 -5.80 5.70
C LEU A 84 9.11 -6.49 4.92
N ALA A 85 8.90 -7.74 4.51
CA ALA A 85 9.86 -8.48 3.71
C ALA A 85 9.99 -7.89 2.30
N THR A 86 8.89 -7.56 1.61
CA THR A 86 8.99 -6.90 0.30
C THR A 86 9.68 -5.54 0.39
N LEU A 87 9.41 -4.74 1.42
CA LEU A 87 10.08 -3.44 1.67
C LEU A 87 11.60 -3.53 1.88
N LYS A 88 12.17 -4.74 2.06
CA LYS A 88 13.61 -4.99 2.19
C LYS A 88 14.25 -5.52 0.90
N ALA A 89 13.48 -5.77 -0.15
CA ALA A 89 13.98 -6.25 -1.44
C ALA A 89 14.71 -5.14 -2.22
N SER A 90 15.50 -5.52 -3.22
CA SER A 90 16.35 -4.61 -4.01
C SER A 90 15.58 -3.50 -4.71
N LEU A 91 14.27 -3.68 -4.95
CA LEU A 91 13.39 -2.63 -5.49
C LEU A 91 13.56 -1.31 -4.74
N TYR A 92 13.62 -1.39 -3.41
CA TYR A 92 13.67 -0.24 -2.51
C TYR A 92 15.08 0.32 -2.29
N GLU A 93 16.09 -0.32 -2.88
CA GLU A 93 17.45 0.21 -3.01
C GLU A 93 17.63 0.92 -4.36
N VAL A 94 16.96 0.41 -5.41
CA VAL A 94 16.97 0.99 -6.76
C VAL A 94 16.15 2.28 -6.83
N PHE A 95 14.99 2.32 -6.18
CA PHE A 95 14.14 3.51 -6.16
C PHE A 95 14.01 4.09 -4.76
N THR A 96 14.02 5.43 -4.70
CA THR A 96 13.76 6.15 -3.45
C THR A 96 12.27 6.37 -3.24
N PHE A 97 11.79 6.02 -2.05
CA PHE A 97 10.43 6.30 -1.59
C PHE A 97 10.49 7.02 -0.24
N SER A 98 9.87 8.21 -0.15
CA SER A 98 9.90 9.06 1.05
C SER A 98 9.24 8.41 2.28
N TRP A 99 8.38 7.41 2.06
CA TRP A 99 7.63 6.69 3.08
C TRP A 99 8.25 5.33 3.48
N LEU A 100 9.36 4.90 2.86
CA LEU A 100 9.90 3.55 3.03
C LEU A 100 10.21 3.19 4.49
N ASP A 101 10.99 4.02 5.18
CA ASP A 101 11.44 3.73 6.53
C ASP A 101 10.32 3.83 7.56
N SER A 102 9.36 4.74 7.36
CA SER A 102 8.17 4.79 8.20
C SER A 102 7.33 3.53 8.01
N TYR A 103 7.13 3.06 6.77
CA TYR A 103 6.40 1.82 6.49
C TYR A 103 7.07 0.58 7.10
N LYS A 104 8.40 0.47 7.01
CA LYS A 104 9.16 -0.61 7.68
C LYS A 104 8.92 -0.61 9.20
N ARG A 105 8.81 0.56 9.83
CA ARG A 105 8.48 0.66 11.27
C ARG A 105 7.03 0.28 11.53
N LEU A 106 6.09 0.81 10.75
CA LEU A 106 4.67 0.52 10.89
C LEU A 106 4.35 -0.98 10.78
N CYS A 107 4.95 -1.69 9.83
CA CYS A 107 4.77 -3.14 9.71
C CYS A 107 5.23 -3.92 10.95
N ARG A 108 6.30 -3.46 11.62
CA ARG A 108 6.76 -4.09 12.88
C ARG A 108 5.85 -3.74 14.05
N THR A 109 5.45 -2.47 14.14
CA THR A 109 4.67 -1.96 15.26
C THR A 109 3.24 -2.49 15.26
N PHE A 110 2.62 -2.63 14.09
CA PHE A 110 1.19 -2.92 13.94
C PHE A 110 0.88 -4.32 13.39
N GLU A 111 1.85 -5.26 13.38
CA GLU A 111 1.60 -6.64 12.93
C GLU A 111 0.48 -7.31 13.72
N ARG A 112 0.37 -7.03 15.03
CA ARG A 112 -0.68 -7.60 15.87
C ARG A 112 -2.07 -7.06 15.49
N GLU A 113 -2.18 -5.78 15.20
CA GLU A 113 -3.41 -5.14 14.74
C GLU A 113 -3.78 -5.64 13.33
N CYS A 114 -2.80 -5.80 12.44
CA CYS A 114 -2.97 -6.46 11.15
C CYS A 114 -3.49 -7.88 11.31
N HIS A 115 -2.94 -8.66 12.24
CA HIS A 115 -3.36 -10.03 12.51
C HIS A 115 -4.82 -10.13 12.93
N LYS A 116 -5.25 -9.28 13.87
CA LYS A 116 -6.67 -9.20 14.25
C LYS A 116 -7.58 -8.83 13.07
N ALA A 117 -7.14 -7.93 12.20
CA ALA A 117 -7.92 -7.48 11.04
C ALA A 117 -7.93 -8.50 9.89
N GLY A 118 -6.84 -9.25 9.73
CA GLY A 118 -6.57 -10.11 8.56
C GLY A 118 -6.79 -11.60 8.78
N GLN A 119 -7.31 -12.02 9.95
CA GLN A 119 -7.67 -13.41 10.26
C GLN A 119 -8.90 -13.92 9.51
N HIS A 120 -9.71 -13.04 8.93
CA HIS A 120 -10.86 -13.46 8.15
C HIS A 120 -10.41 -14.29 6.94
N ASP A 121 -11.05 -15.43 6.71
CA ASP A 121 -10.71 -16.42 5.67
C ASP A 121 -10.38 -15.79 4.30
N ARG A 122 -11.26 -14.92 3.78
CA ARG A 122 -11.05 -14.18 2.53
C ARG A 122 -9.75 -13.37 2.44
N ILE A 123 -9.22 -12.88 3.55
CA ILE A 123 -7.97 -12.09 3.59
C ILE A 123 -6.78 -13.01 3.81
N TRP A 124 -6.94 -13.96 4.73
CA TRP A 124 -5.91 -14.92 5.10
C TRP A 124 -5.52 -15.83 3.91
N ASN A 125 -6.52 -16.45 3.29
CA ASN A 125 -6.36 -17.31 2.12
C ASN A 125 -6.29 -16.52 0.81
N GLY A 126 -7.00 -15.39 0.75
CA GLY A 126 -7.06 -14.57 -0.46
C GLY A 126 -7.89 -15.22 -1.59
N PRO A 127 -7.85 -14.65 -2.79
CA PRO A 127 -8.45 -15.26 -3.98
C PRO A 127 -7.68 -16.53 -4.41
N PRO A 128 -8.25 -17.41 -5.26
CA PRO A 128 -7.60 -18.65 -5.70
C PRO A 128 -6.20 -18.48 -6.32
N ILE A 129 -5.90 -17.31 -6.89
CA ILE A 129 -4.58 -17.01 -7.43
C ILE A 129 -3.50 -16.94 -6.33
N ALA A 130 -3.86 -16.59 -5.09
CA ALA A 130 -2.94 -16.59 -3.95
C ALA A 130 -2.37 -17.99 -3.70
N THR A 131 -3.23 -19.00 -3.59
CA THR A 131 -2.83 -20.40 -3.44
C THR A 131 -2.00 -20.90 -4.62
N LYS A 132 -2.39 -20.53 -5.85
CA LYS A 132 -1.60 -20.88 -7.05
C LYS A 132 -0.19 -20.29 -7.02
N CYS A 133 -0.06 -19.05 -6.53
CA CYS A 133 1.21 -18.34 -6.48
C CYS A 133 2.09 -18.77 -5.29
N PHE A 134 1.50 -19.03 -4.13
CA PHE A 134 2.26 -19.16 -2.87
C PHE A 134 1.96 -20.44 -2.09
N GLY A 135 1.14 -21.34 -2.61
CA GLY A 135 0.72 -22.58 -1.93
C GLY A 135 -0.42 -22.36 -0.93
N GLU A 136 -0.87 -23.46 -0.32
CA GLU A 136 -1.96 -23.43 0.68
C GLU A 136 -1.55 -22.67 1.94
N SER A 137 -2.45 -21.84 2.46
CA SER A 137 -2.19 -21.18 3.74
C SER A 137 -2.22 -22.19 4.89
N MET A 138 -1.55 -21.85 5.98
CA MET A 138 -1.82 -22.46 7.27
C MET A 138 -3.19 -22.01 7.81
N GLU A 139 -3.60 -22.56 8.95
CA GLU A 139 -4.82 -22.14 9.63
C GLU A 139 -4.82 -20.62 9.93
N PRO A 140 -5.98 -19.95 9.86
CA PRO A 140 -6.07 -18.53 10.15
C PRO A 140 -5.42 -18.12 11.49
N GLY A 141 -4.38 -17.31 11.37
CA GLY A 141 -3.58 -16.82 12.48
C GLY A 141 -2.29 -17.58 12.74
N ASP A 142 -2.07 -18.73 12.12
CA ASP A 142 -0.81 -19.48 12.16
C ASP A 142 0.19 -18.92 11.14
N LEU A 143 1.18 -18.19 11.63
CA LEU A 143 2.24 -17.61 10.80
C LEU A 143 3.46 -18.53 10.64
N THR A 144 3.37 -19.79 11.06
CA THR A 144 4.42 -20.79 10.83
C THR A 144 4.30 -21.41 9.43
N GLY A 145 5.32 -22.16 8.99
CA GLY A 145 5.30 -22.83 7.68
C GLY A 145 5.07 -21.85 6.53
N ASN A 146 4.03 -22.10 5.72
CA ASN A 146 3.68 -21.23 4.60
C ASN A 146 2.97 -19.93 5.02
N GLY A 147 2.42 -19.89 6.24
CA GLY A 147 1.63 -18.78 6.75
C GLY A 147 0.41 -18.45 5.88
N ALA A 148 0.19 -17.16 5.58
CA ALA A 148 -1.02 -16.68 4.91
C ALA A 148 -0.76 -16.37 3.43
N ALA A 149 -1.26 -17.19 2.51
CA ALA A 149 -1.09 -17.00 1.07
C ALA A 149 -1.73 -15.69 0.59
N GLY A 150 -2.87 -15.30 1.15
CA GLY A 150 -3.55 -14.04 0.82
C GLY A 150 -2.76 -12.81 1.23
N TRP A 151 -2.09 -12.84 2.39
CA TRP A 151 -1.22 -11.73 2.81
C TRP A 151 0.05 -11.63 1.97
N LYS A 152 0.63 -12.76 1.56
CA LYS A 152 1.76 -12.81 0.62
C LYS A 152 1.39 -12.20 -0.73
N LEU A 153 0.24 -12.56 -1.27
CA LEU A 153 -0.28 -11.96 -2.50
C LEU A 153 -0.51 -10.46 -2.35
N ASN A 154 -1.08 -10.01 -1.23
CA ASN A 154 -1.27 -8.58 -0.99
C ASN A 154 0.08 -7.83 -0.93
N ALA A 155 1.05 -8.36 -0.18
CA ALA A 155 2.38 -7.77 -0.07
C ALA A 155 3.14 -7.73 -1.41
N TYR A 156 2.97 -8.76 -2.24
CA TYR A 156 3.53 -8.82 -3.59
C TYR A 156 2.84 -7.81 -4.53
N ASN A 157 1.51 -7.73 -4.50
CA ASN A 157 0.76 -6.73 -5.26
C ASN A 157 1.16 -5.31 -4.84
N ASP A 158 1.29 -5.03 -3.54
CA ASP A 158 1.76 -3.73 -3.07
C ASP A 158 3.13 -3.36 -3.64
N ALA A 159 4.06 -4.31 -3.68
CA ALA A 159 5.38 -4.08 -4.26
C ALA A 159 5.32 -3.91 -5.79
N GLN A 160 4.42 -4.62 -6.48
CA GLN A 160 4.16 -4.38 -7.90
C GLN A 160 3.62 -2.98 -8.15
N TYR A 161 2.70 -2.48 -7.32
CA TYR A 161 2.23 -1.09 -7.39
C TYR A 161 3.39 -0.10 -7.31
N ASP A 162 4.31 -0.34 -6.38
CA ASP A 162 5.47 0.52 -6.18
C ASP A 162 6.43 0.47 -7.39
N LEU A 163 6.78 -0.73 -7.86
CA LEU A 163 7.64 -0.93 -9.04
C LEU A 163 7.03 -0.31 -10.30
N LEU A 164 5.81 -0.72 -10.64
CA LEU A 164 5.16 -0.35 -11.90
C LEU A 164 4.85 1.14 -11.96
N SER A 165 4.44 1.76 -10.85
CA SER A 165 4.27 3.22 -10.80
C SER A 165 5.57 3.95 -11.15
N ARG A 166 6.70 3.47 -10.62
CA ARG A 166 8.02 4.07 -10.91
C ARG A 166 8.43 3.88 -12.36
N LEU A 167 8.24 2.69 -12.93
CA LEU A 167 8.52 2.42 -14.35
C LEU A 167 7.71 3.32 -15.28
N HIS A 168 6.46 3.63 -14.92
CA HIS A 168 5.59 4.54 -15.65
C HIS A 168 5.86 6.03 -15.38
N GLY A 169 6.91 6.37 -14.61
CA GLY A 169 7.32 7.74 -14.35
C GLY A 169 6.50 8.47 -13.28
N TYR A 170 5.68 7.76 -12.51
CA TYR A 170 4.92 8.31 -11.40
C TYR A 170 5.68 8.22 -10.07
N LYS A 171 5.28 9.07 -9.12
CA LYS A 171 5.65 8.98 -7.70
C LYS A 171 4.45 8.43 -6.93
N ILE A 172 4.61 7.32 -6.24
CA ILE A 172 3.53 6.78 -5.41
C ILE A 172 3.63 7.34 -3.98
N ILE A 173 2.50 7.81 -3.47
CA ILE A 173 2.32 8.25 -2.08
C ILE A 173 1.36 7.30 -1.41
N ARG A 174 1.88 6.53 -0.45
CA ARG A 174 1.04 5.69 0.39
C ARG A 174 0.61 6.45 1.65
N ILE A 175 -0.68 6.37 1.97
CA ILE A 175 -1.30 6.97 3.15
C ILE A 175 -1.57 5.86 4.16
N PRO A 176 -0.69 5.69 5.17
CA PRO A 176 -0.91 4.64 6.15
C PRO A 176 -1.95 5.09 7.18
N MET A 177 -2.90 4.21 7.51
CA MET A 177 -3.91 4.51 8.53
C MET A 177 -3.32 4.88 9.91
N TYR A 178 -2.12 4.39 10.22
CA TYR A 178 -1.50 4.55 11.54
C TYR A 178 -0.68 5.82 11.71
N GLU A 179 -0.59 6.68 10.70
CA GLU A 179 0.15 7.93 10.82
C GLU A 179 -0.53 8.91 11.78
N ASN A 180 0.27 9.65 12.56
CA ASN A 180 -0.22 10.71 13.42
C ASN A 180 0.15 12.07 12.82
N ILE A 181 -0.76 13.03 12.97
CA ILE A 181 -0.53 14.43 12.64
C ILE A 181 -0.72 15.29 13.88
N MET A 182 0.11 16.33 14.03
CA MET A 182 -0.03 17.32 15.09
C MET A 182 -1.10 18.34 14.68
N THR A 183 -2.20 18.42 15.44
CA THR A 183 -3.27 19.39 15.22
C THR A 183 -3.94 19.76 16.55
N GLY A 184 -4.25 21.04 16.74
CA GLY A 184 -4.85 21.54 17.98
C GLY A 184 -4.03 21.18 19.24
N GLY A 185 -2.70 21.20 19.14
CA GLY A 185 -1.78 20.90 20.26
C GLY A 185 -1.68 19.43 20.68
N SER A 186 -2.24 18.50 19.90
CA SER A 186 -2.18 17.06 20.20
C SER A 186 -1.88 16.23 18.95
N LEU A 187 -1.32 15.03 19.16
CA LEU A 187 -1.17 14.03 18.10
C LEU A 187 -2.50 13.31 17.88
N LYS A 188 -3.00 13.32 16.63
CA LYS A 188 -4.20 12.60 16.22
C LYS A 188 -3.88 11.66 15.06
N LYS A 189 -4.49 10.47 15.04
CA LYS A 189 -4.33 9.52 13.93
C LYS A 189 -5.04 10.05 12.69
N ILE A 190 -4.39 9.97 11.53
CA ILE A 190 -5.00 10.34 10.25
C ILE A 190 -6.28 9.54 9.99
N ASP A 191 -6.28 8.25 10.34
CA ASP A 191 -7.45 7.38 10.27
C ASP A 191 -8.68 7.98 10.96
N GLN A 192 -8.51 8.48 12.18
CA GLN A 192 -9.60 9.07 12.96
C GLN A 192 -10.07 10.41 12.38
N LEU A 193 -9.14 11.20 11.85
CA LEU A 193 -9.45 12.47 11.22
C LEU A 193 -10.23 12.30 9.92
N LEU A 194 -9.89 11.26 9.14
CA LEU A 194 -10.59 10.95 7.89
C LEU A 194 -11.92 10.23 8.11
N MET A 195 -12.17 9.66 9.29
CA MET A 195 -13.47 9.07 9.61
C MET A 195 -14.59 10.10 9.72
N ASN A 196 -14.29 11.27 10.29
CA ASN A 196 -15.21 12.38 10.41
C ASN A 196 -14.43 13.70 10.37
N PRO A 197 -14.04 14.17 9.16
CA PRO A 197 -13.19 15.34 9.04
C PRO A 197 -13.96 16.59 9.49
N LYS A 198 -13.33 17.38 10.36
CA LYS A 198 -13.85 18.68 10.81
C LYS A 198 -13.04 19.79 10.13
N GLU A 199 -13.70 20.87 9.75
CA GLU A 199 -13.07 22.03 9.09
C GLU A 199 -11.83 22.54 9.82
N GLU A 200 -11.87 22.57 11.16
CA GLU A 200 -10.72 22.95 12.01
C GLU A 200 -9.45 22.11 11.77
N ASN A 201 -9.57 20.89 11.21
CA ASN A 201 -8.46 19.99 10.94
C ASN A 201 -8.05 19.97 9.46
N TYR A 202 -8.77 20.65 8.56
CA TYR A 202 -8.52 20.60 7.11
C TYR A 202 -7.10 21.06 6.78
N ASN A 203 -6.70 22.23 7.29
CA ASN A 203 -5.35 22.77 7.07
C ASN A 203 -4.26 21.81 7.56
N ALA A 204 -4.48 21.10 8.67
CA ALA A 204 -3.52 20.12 9.18
C ALA A 204 -3.39 18.91 8.23
N ILE A 205 -4.51 18.42 7.69
CA ILE A 205 -4.55 17.32 6.71
C ILE A 205 -3.86 17.75 5.40
N LEU A 206 -4.17 18.94 4.88
CA LEU A 206 -3.58 19.46 3.64
C LEU A 206 -2.06 19.63 3.76
N ASN A 207 -1.61 20.31 4.81
CA ASN A 207 -0.17 20.51 5.05
C ASN A 207 0.56 19.17 5.22
N TRP A 208 -0.10 18.19 5.84
CA TRP A 208 0.45 16.84 5.98
C TRP A 208 0.56 16.11 4.64
N LEU A 209 -0.47 16.18 3.80
CA LEU A 209 -0.45 15.54 2.48
C LEU A 209 0.59 16.22 1.55
N GLN A 210 0.66 17.55 1.56
CA GLN A 210 1.63 18.32 0.77
C GLN A 210 3.06 17.92 1.10
N ARG A 211 3.41 17.75 2.39
CA ARG A 211 4.76 17.29 2.80
C ARG A 211 5.13 15.91 2.26
N LYS A 212 4.15 15.08 1.88
CA LYS A 212 4.42 13.78 1.24
C LYS A 212 4.70 13.89 -0.25
N ALA A 213 4.13 14.91 -0.90
CA ALA A 213 4.24 15.16 -2.33
C ALA A 213 5.45 16.05 -2.72
N VAL A 214 6.44 16.19 -1.84
CA VAL A 214 7.72 16.90 -2.13
C VAL A 214 8.79 15.89 -2.53
#